data_AF-A0A2H0Q4M6-F1
#
_entry.id   AF-A0A2H0Q4M6-F1
#
_cell.length_a   1.000
_cell.length_b   1.000
_cell.length_c   1.000
_cell.angle_alpha   90.00
_cell.angle_beta   90.00
_cell.angle_gamma   90.00
#
_symmetry.space_group_name_H-M   'P 1'
#
loop_
_entity.id
_entity.type
_entity.pdbx_description
1 polymer ?
#
loop_
_entity_poly.entity_id
_entity_poly.type
_entity_poly.pdbx_seq_one_letter_code
_entity_poly.pdbx_strand_id
1 'polypeptide(L)'
;MKLQRGQSTIEYVLLLAVVMLLISVVFKSPLFSKLLGEDSSFFKILKDRMEFSYRHTHAGANPDEGQRDISTAAQHDSYSKNSKSRFAGATSEYGGL
;
A
#
# COMPACT_ATOMS: atom_id res chain seq x y z
N MET A 1 -42.15 -37.59 12.80
CA MET A 1 -41.28 -36.50 12.28
C MET A 1 -40.00 -37.12 11.75
N LYS A 2 -39.81 -37.16 10.42
CA LYS A 2 -38.64 -37.77 9.77
C LYS A 2 -37.42 -36.83 9.88
N LEU A 3 -36.22 -37.42 9.94
CA LEU A 3 -34.94 -36.78 10.26
C LEU A 3 -34.64 -35.52 9.42
N GLN A 4 -34.89 -34.33 9.98
CA GLN A 4 -34.51 -33.05 9.37
C GLN A 4 -33.02 -32.68 9.57
N ARG A 5 -32.35 -33.27 10.56
CA ARG A 5 -30.96 -32.93 10.91
C ARG A 5 -29.95 -33.30 9.83
N GLY A 6 -30.09 -34.46 9.18
CA GLY A 6 -29.18 -34.90 8.12
C GLY A 6 -29.35 -34.13 6.80
N GLN A 7 -30.60 -33.78 6.46
CA GLN A 7 -30.90 -33.01 5.25
C GLN A 7 -30.37 -31.57 5.34
N SER A 8 -30.51 -30.93 6.51
CA SER A 8 -29.96 -29.59 6.76
C SER A 8 -28.43 -29.54 6.67
N THR A 9 -27.71 -30.56 7.17
CA THR A 9 -26.24 -30.58 7.09
C THR A 9 -25.75 -30.64 5.64
N ILE A 10 -26.41 -31.41 4.79
CA ILE A 10 -26.05 -31.53 3.37
C ILE A 10 -26.25 -30.21 2.64
N GLU A 11 -27.32 -29.48 2.95
CA GLU A 11 -27.60 -28.16 2.38
C GLU A 11 -26.47 -27.16 2.66
N TYR A 12 -25.99 -27.10 3.91
CA TYR A 12 -24.87 -26.23 4.27
C TYR A 12 -23.54 -26.63 3.61
N VAL A 13 -23.28 -27.93 3.46
CA VAL A 13 -22.08 -28.42 2.75
C VAL A 13 -22.14 -28.05 1.27
N LEU A 14 -23.31 -28.17 0.65
CA LEU A 14 -23.50 -27.85 -0.76
C LEU A 14 -23.42 -26.35 -1.00
N LEU A 15 -23.99 -25.54 -0.08
CA LEU A 15 -23.84 -24.08 -0.10
C LEU A 15 -22.37 -23.66 0.05
N LEU A 16 -21.63 -24.28 0.98
CA LEU A 16 -20.20 -24.04 1.13
C LEU A 16 -19.43 -24.38 -0.16
N ALA A 17 -19.75 -25.50 -0.80
CA ALA A 17 -19.11 -25.91 -2.05
C ALA A 17 -19.37 -24.87 -3.17
N VAL A 18 -20.60 -24.36 -3.28
CA VAL A 18 -20.93 -23.29 -4.25
C VAL A 18 -20.15 -22.01 -3.94
N VAL A 19 -20.06 -21.61 -2.68
CA VAL A 19 -19.28 -20.44 -2.26
C VAL A 19 -17.80 -20.61 -2.63
N MET A 20 -17.21 -21.77 -2.37
CA MET A 20 -15.81 -22.08 -2.73
C MET A 20 -15.58 -22.04 -4.24
N LEU A 21 -16.54 -22.50 -5.05
CA LEU A 21 -16.48 -22.40 -6.50
C LEU A 21 -16.50 -20.95 -6.98
N LEU A 22 -17.39 -20.12 -6.43
CA LEU A 22 -17.46 -18.69 -6.77
C LEU A 22 -16.16 -17.97 -6.40
N ILE A 23 -15.61 -18.24 -5.21
CA ILE A 23 -14.31 -17.70 -4.77
C ILE A 23 -13.20 -18.10 -5.75
N SER A 24 -13.18 -19.36 -6.18
CA SER A 24 -12.18 -19.87 -7.14
C SER A 24 -12.27 -19.17 -8.50
N VAL A 25 -13.48 -18.87 -8.97
CA VAL A 25 -13.70 -18.12 -10.22
C VAL A 25 -13.17 -16.69 -10.09
N VAL A 26 -13.43 -16.02 -8.96
CA VAL A 26 -12.93 -14.66 -8.71
C VAL A 26 -11.39 -14.63 -8.70
N PHE A 27 -10.76 -15.56 -7.98
CA PHE A 27 -9.28 -15.63 -7.90
C PHE A 27 -8.61 -15.93 -9.23
N LYS A 28 -9.25 -16.71 -10.11
CA LYS A 28 -8.76 -16.98 -11.47
C LYS A 28 -9.08 -15.88 -12.48
N SER A 29 -9.84 -14.86 -12.09
CA SER A 29 -10.20 -13.79 -13.01
C SER A 29 -8.96 -12.93 -13.35
N PRO A 30 -8.75 -12.57 -14.63
CA PRO A 30 -7.62 -11.71 -15.02
C PRO A 30 -7.61 -10.35 -14.32
N LEU A 31 -8.79 -9.83 -13.99
CA LEU A 31 -8.96 -8.56 -13.31
C LEU A 31 -8.46 -8.65 -11.86
N PHE A 32 -8.81 -9.72 -11.14
CA PHE A 32 -8.30 -9.96 -9.79
C PHE A 32 -6.77 -10.12 -9.79
N SER A 33 -6.21 -10.92 -10.72
CA SER A 33 -4.75 -11.08 -10.83
C SER A 33 -4.04 -9.76 -11.16
N LYS A 34 -4.64 -8.88 -11.96
CA LYS A 34 -4.05 -7.57 -12.30
C LYS A 34 -4.04 -6.59 -11.11
N LEU A 35 -5.01 -6.69 -10.20
CA LEU A 35 -5.13 -5.79 -9.04
C LEU A 35 -4.45 -6.34 -7.78
N LEU A 36 -4.53 -7.65 -7.54
CA LEU A 36 -4.12 -8.29 -6.29
C LEU A 36 -3.17 -9.48 -6.49
N GLY A 37 -2.78 -9.81 -7.72
CA GLY A 37 -1.77 -10.82 -8.01
C GLY A 37 -0.34 -10.38 -7.69
N GLU A 38 0.61 -11.29 -7.88
CA GLU A 38 2.02 -11.05 -7.57
C GLU A 38 2.63 -9.89 -8.38
N ASP A 39 2.23 -9.76 -9.65
CA ASP A 39 2.63 -8.66 -10.54
C ASP A 39 1.64 -7.48 -10.54
N SER A 40 0.85 -7.30 -9.48
CA SER A 40 -0.17 -6.24 -9.50
C SER A 40 0.46 -4.84 -9.53
N SER A 41 -0.04 -4.02 -10.46
CA SER A 41 0.40 -2.62 -10.57
C SER A 41 0.09 -1.84 -9.30
N PHE A 42 -0.98 -2.21 -8.59
CA PHE A 42 -1.37 -1.58 -7.34
C PHE A 42 -0.34 -1.82 -6.23
N PHE A 43 0.06 -3.08 -5.99
CA PHE A 43 1.04 -3.40 -4.96
C PHE A 43 2.42 -2.86 -5.30
N LYS A 44 2.79 -2.84 -6.58
CA LYS A 44 4.03 -2.20 -7.02
C LYS A 44 4.05 -0.71 -6.67
N ILE A 45 3.01 0.04 -7.05
CA ILE A 45 2.89 1.48 -6.72
C ILE A 45 2.84 1.69 -5.20
N LEU A 46 2.11 0.86 -4.46
CA LEU A 46 2.02 0.94 -3.01
C LEU A 46 3.38 0.71 -2.35
N LYS A 47 4.10 -0.32 -2.78
CA LYS A 47 5.45 -0.64 -2.30
C LYS A 47 6.40 0.52 -2.58
N ASP A 48 6.45 1.00 -3.82
CA ASP A 48 7.34 2.10 -4.23
C ASP A 48 7.04 3.35 -3.40
N ARG A 49 5.76 3.65 -3.15
CA ARG A 49 5.35 4.78 -2.31
C ARG A 49 5.73 4.59 -0.84
N MET A 50 5.57 3.39 -0.28
CA MET A 50 5.96 3.09 1.09
C MET A 50 7.47 3.17 1.28
N GLU A 51 8.23 2.60 0.34
CA GLU A 51 9.70 2.64 0.35
C GLU A 51 10.21 4.08 0.23
N PHE A 52 9.63 4.86 -0.69
CA PHE A 52 9.95 6.27 -0.81
C PHE A 52 9.64 7.03 0.47
N SER A 53 8.44 6.85 1.05
CA SER A 53 8.01 7.57 2.24
C SER A 53 8.85 7.22 3.46
N TYR A 54 9.27 5.95 3.57
CA TYR A 54 10.18 5.49 4.62
C TYR A 54 11.55 6.18 4.52
N ARG A 55 12.10 6.29 3.31
CA ARG A 55 13.41 6.93 3.07
C ARG A 55 13.37 8.45 3.16
N HIS A 56 12.31 9.08 2.67
CA HIS A 56 12.25 10.53 2.44
C HIS A 56 11.31 11.29 3.37
N THR A 57 10.62 10.60 4.29
CA THR A 57 9.68 11.19 5.27
C THR A 57 8.56 12.06 4.65
N HIS A 58 8.32 12.01 3.34
CA HIS A 58 7.08 12.45 2.69
C HIS A 58 6.50 11.40 1.76
N ALA A 59 5.20 11.53 1.52
CA ALA A 59 4.60 11.06 0.27
C ALA A 59 5.18 11.85 -0.92
N GLY A 60 6.11 11.25 -1.65
CA GLY A 60 6.39 11.65 -3.03
C GLY A 60 5.19 11.32 -3.90
N ALA A 61 4.86 12.21 -4.84
CA ALA A 61 3.78 11.96 -5.79
C ALA A 61 4.26 11.14 -7.00
N ASN A 62 5.57 11.15 -7.26
CA ASN A 62 6.20 10.51 -8.40
C ASN A 62 7.32 9.57 -7.95
N PRO A 63 7.37 8.31 -8.43
CA PRO A 63 8.43 7.35 -8.10
C PRO A 63 9.84 7.85 -8.49
N ASP A 64 9.93 8.77 -9.45
CA ASP A 64 11.19 9.34 -9.94
C ASP A 64 11.74 10.49 -9.08
N GLU A 65 10.97 11.00 -8.09
CA GLU A 65 11.45 12.07 -7.20
C GLU A 65 12.51 11.57 -6.20
N GLY A 66 12.65 10.26 -6.03
CA GLY A 66 13.62 9.63 -5.11
C GLY A 66 15.01 9.39 -5.69
N GLN A 67 15.23 9.75 -6.96
CA GLN A 67 16.50 9.60 -7.67
C GLN A 67 17.27 10.92 -7.79
N ARG A 68 17.03 11.87 -6.88
CA ARG A 68 17.85 13.08 -6.80
C ARG A 68 19.11 12.77 -6.01
N ASP A 69 20.26 13.03 -6.63
CA ASP A 69 21.58 12.90 -6.00
C ASP A 69 21.60 13.66 -4.67
N ILE A 70 21.77 12.92 -3.57
CA ILE A 70 21.65 13.41 -2.18
C ILE A 70 23.00 13.79 -1.59
N SER A 71 24.02 14.02 -2.43
CA SER A 71 25.38 14.34 -2.02
C SER A 71 25.54 15.65 -1.24
N THR A 72 24.53 16.53 -1.26
CA THR A 72 24.55 17.80 -0.52
C THR A 72 23.35 17.95 0.42
N ALA A 73 23.54 18.51 1.61
CA ALA A 73 22.46 18.72 2.61
C ALA A 73 21.26 19.55 2.09
N ALA A 74 21.49 20.42 1.10
CA ALA A 74 20.44 21.18 0.41
C ALA A 74 19.59 20.35 -0.57
N GLN A 75 20.02 19.11 -0.87
CA GLN A 75 19.36 18.17 -1.78
C GLN A 75 18.60 17.07 -1.03
N HIS A 76 18.70 17.02 0.31
CA HIS A 76 17.89 16.13 1.14
C HIS A 76 16.45 16.68 1.24
N ASP A 77 15.59 16.23 0.32
CA ASP A 77 14.14 16.53 0.29
C ASP A 77 13.44 16.16 1.62
N SER A 78 14.03 15.24 2.39
CA SER A 78 13.59 14.84 3.74
C SER A 78 13.79 15.90 4.82
N TYR A 79 14.66 16.90 4.62
CA TYR A 79 14.97 17.92 5.63
C TYR A 79 14.44 19.30 5.23
N SER A 80 14.79 19.78 4.04
CA SER A 80 14.42 21.12 3.57
C SER A 80 14.30 21.17 2.06
N LYS A 81 13.20 21.72 1.55
CA LYS A 81 12.99 21.98 0.12
C LYS A 81 12.52 23.42 -0.04
N ASN A 82 13.20 24.20 -0.89
CA ASN A 82 12.86 25.61 -1.16
C ASN A 82 12.64 26.43 0.13
N SER A 83 13.56 26.32 1.09
CA SER A 83 13.51 27.03 2.38
C SER A 83 12.31 26.66 3.28
N LYS A 84 11.64 25.55 3.02
CA LYS A 84 10.59 24.99 3.87
C LYS A 84 11.08 23.68 4.48
N SER A 85 11.29 23.71 5.80
CA SER A 85 11.50 22.50 6.58
C SER A 85 10.16 21.89 6.97
N ARG A 86 10.15 20.57 7.00
CA ARG A 86 9.04 19.72 7.44
C ARG A 86 9.17 19.28 8.89
N PHE A 87 10.34 19.54 9.48
CA PHE A 87 10.56 19.45 10.91
C PHE A 87 10.33 20.81 11.54
N ALA A 88 9.81 20.83 12.77
CA ALA A 88 9.79 22.04 13.57
C ALA A 88 11.24 22.48 13.82
N GLY A 89 11.69 23.48 13.07
CA GLY A 89 12.96 24.16 13.26
C GLY A 89 12.74 25.51 13.95
N ALA A 90 13.79 26.08 14.53
CA ALA A 90 13.72 27.43 15.07
C ALA A 90 13.31 28.41 13.97
N THR A 91 12.27 29.20 14.22
CA THR A 91 11.76 30.22 13.28
C THR A 91 12.55 31.53 13.33
N SER A 92 13.46 31.64 14.28
CA SER A 92 14.42 32.74 14.43
C SER A 92 15.81 32.16 14.67
N GLU A 93 16.85 32.86 14.22
CA GLU A 93 18.22 32.57 14.67
C GLU A 93 18.24 32.62 16.20
N TYR A 94 18.86 31.62 16.83
CA TYR A 94 19.12 31.68 18.26
C TYR A 94 20.18 32.78 18.42
N GLY A 95 19.75 33.95 18.89
CA GLY A 95 20.56 35.16 18.97
C GLY A 95 21.93 34.87 19.56
N GLY A 96 22.94 34.93 18.69
CA GLY A 96 24.34 34.96 19.08
C GLY A 96 24.78 36.41 19.14
N LEU A 97 25.08 36.85 20.38
CA LEU A 97 25.67 38.12 20.82
C LEU A 97 24.75 39.34 20.84
#